data_AF-A0A926BKN4-F1
#
_entry.id   AF-A0A926BKN4-F1
#
_cell.length_a   1.000
_cell.length_b   1.000
_cell.length_c   1.000
_cell.angle_alpha   90.00
_cell.angle_beta   90.00
_cell.angle_gamma   90.00
#
_symmetry.space_group_name_H-M   'P 1'
#
loop_
_entity.id
_entity.type
_entity.pdbx_description
1 polymer ?
#
loop_
_entity_poly.entity_id
_entity_poly.type
_entity_poly.pdbx_seq_one_letter_code
_entity_poly.pdbx_strand_id
1 'polypeptide(L)'
;RLLYNGSLTYPPNAVAVAWFVQHILPGIVSEVPGAHLVVTGKHGAEDAARYAANPRVILTGFVGDMRPELAKAVVCAVPLRSGGGTRLKILEAWAAGLSVVSTSIGAVGLAGSADGEHLLLADDAEAFAGACVRLLTDAALAARLARNARALAEQRYDWAMLAAQVLGVLRTVHQP
;
A
#
# COMPACT_ATOMS: atom_id res chain seq x y z
N ARG A 1 1.65 -5.00 -12.54
CA ARG A 1 0.41 -4.38 -12.00
C ARG A 1 0.71 -3.75 -10.65
N LEU A 2 0.29 -2.50 -10.43
CA LEU A 2 0.35 -1.83 -9.12
C LEU A 2 -1.05 -1.81 -8.48
N LEU A 3 -1.11 -1.87 -7.15
CA LEU A 3 -2.34 -1.85 -6.38
C LEU A 3 -2.34 -0.69 -5.38
N TYR A 4 -3.46 0.02 -5.29
CA TYR A 4 -3.79 0.91 -4.19
C TYR A 4 -5.13 0.47 -3.59
N ASN A 5 -5.16 0.05 -2.33
CA ASN A 5 -6.39 -0.27 -1.60
C ASN A 5 -6.77 0.88 -0.67
N GLY A 6 -7.93 1.47 -0.93
CA GLY A 6 -8.46 2.54 -0.10
C GLY A 6 -9.58 3.29 -0.78
N SER A 7 -10.69 3.49 -0.06
CA SER A 7 -11.81 4.25 -0.58
C SER A 7 -11.42 5.70 -0.92
N LEU A 8 -11.72 6.12 -2.14
CA LEU A 8 -11.50 7.49 -2.61
C LEU A 8 -12.48 8.50 -1.99
N THR A 9 -13.56 8.03 -1.35
CA THR A 9 -14.41 8.92 -0.55
C THR A 9 -13.73 9.40 0.74
N TYR A 10 -12.58 8.80 1.11
CA TYR A 10 -11.71 9.34 2.15
C TYR A 10 -10.67 10.29 1.52
N PRO A 11 -10.68 11.60 1.84
CA PRO A 11 -9.90 12.59 1.08
C PRO A 11 -8.39 12.31 0.96
N PRO A 12 -7.68 11.82 2.00
CA PRO A 12 -6.27 11.47 1.85
C PRO A 12 -6.00 10.40 0.78
N ASN A 13 -6.92 9.45 0.58
CA ASN A 13 -6.78 8.46 -0.48
C ASN A 13 -6.98 9.08 -1.87
N ALA A 14 -8.00 9.93 -2.05
CA ALA A 14 -8.22 10.62 -3.32
C ALA A 14 -7.03 11.49 -3.73
N VAL A 15 -6.45 12.22 -2.77
CA VAL A 15 -5.25 13.05 -3.00
C VAL A 15 -4.05 12.18 -3.37
N ALA A 16 -3.83 11.07 -2.66
CA ALA A 16 -2.72 10.15 -2.93
C ALA A 16 -2.82 9.52 -4.33
N VAL A 17 -4.01 9.03 -4.71
CA VAL A 17 -4.23 8.46 -6.05
C VAL A 17 -4.08 9.52 -7.13
N ALA A 18 -4.63 10.72 -6.94
CA ALA A 18 -4.48 11.80 -7.91
C ALA A 18 -3.00 12.18 -8.11
N TRP A 19 -2.24 12.33 -7.01
CA TRP A 19 -0.80 12.62 -7.08
C TRP A 19 -0.04 11.51 -7.82
N PHE A 20 -0.32 10.25 -7.49
CA PHE A 20 0.30 9.10 -8.15
C PHE A 20 0.01 9.07 -9.66
N VAL A 21 -1.26 9.21 -10.05
CA VAL A 21 -1.65 9.15 -11.46
C VAL A 21 -1.02 10.30 -12.26
N GLN A 22 -0.94 11.49 -11.67
CA GLN A 22 -0.43 12.69 -12.36
C GLN A 22 1.10 12.75 -12.41
N HIS A 23 1.80 12.33 -11.35
CA HIS A 23 3.23 12.63 -11.18
C HIS A 23 4.12 11.39 -11.13
N ILE A 24 3.59 10.21 -10.78
CA ILE A 24 4.39 8.98 -10.57
C ILE A 24 4.18 8.00 -11.71
N LEU A 25 2.92 7.70 -12.05
CA LEU A 25 2.56 6.71 -13.06
C LEU A 25 3.20 6.97 -14.44
N PRO A 26 3.31 8.21 -14.95
CA PRO A 26 3.97 8.45 -16.24
C PRO A 26 5.43 7.97 -16.27
N GLY A 27 6.20 8.23 -15.20
CA GLY A 27 7.58 7.76 -15.08
C GLY A 27 7.68 6.23 -15.03
N ILE A 28 6.75 5.58 -14.32
CA ILE A 28 6.68 4.11 -14.30
C ILE A 28 6.35 3.55 -15.70
N VAL A 29 5.39 4.15 -16.41
CA VAL A 29 4.96 3.66 -17.74
C VAL A 29 6.05 3.86 -18.80
N SER A 30 6.89 4.89 -18.67
CA SER A 30 8.05 5.11 -19.55
C SER A 30 9.01 3.92 -19.51
N GLU A 31 9.31 3.40 -18.31
CA GLU A 31 10.25 2.29 -18.10
C GLU A 31 9.57 0.92 -18.20
N VAL A 32 8.30 0.83 -17.82
CA VAL A 32 7.50 -0.40 -17.81
C VAL A 32 6.19 -0.15 -18.56
N PRO A 33 6.18 -0.24 -19.90
CA PRO A 33 5.01 0.10 -20.73
C PRO A 33 3.75 -0.73 -20.44
N GLY A 34 3.87 -1.88 -19.78
CA GLY A 34 2.74 -2.71 -19.33
C GLY A 34 2.14 -2.30 -17.98
N ALA A 35 2.76 -1.36 -17.27
CA ALA A 35 2.30 -0.94 -15.95
C ALA A 35 0.93 -0.26 -16.01
N HIS A 36 0.14 -0.49 -14.96
CA HIS A 36 -1.15 0.14 -14.70
C HIS A 36 -1.44 0.06 -13.20
N LEU A 37 -2.21 1.02 -12.71
CA LEU A 37 -2.68 1.12 -11.34
C LEU A 37 -4.09 0.54 -11.24
N VAL A 38 -4.30 -0.36 -10.28
CA VAL A 38 -5.62 -0.81 -9.86
C VAL A 38 -5.94 -0.18 -8.50
N VAL A 39 -7.07 0.49 -8.40
CA VAL A 39 -7.55 1.15 -7.20
C VAL A 39 -8.81 0.45 -6.71
N THR A 40 -8.75 -0.09 -5.49
CA THR A 40 -9.89 -0.77 -4.85
C THR A 40 -10.52 0.09 -3.77
N GLY A 41 -11.82 -0.08 -3.57
CA GLY A 41 -12.62 0.64 -2.59
C GLY A 41 -13.67 1.56 -3.23
N LYS A 42 -14.55 2.09 -2.38
CA LYS A 42 -15.63 2.98 -2.82
C LYS A 42 -15.07 4.27 -3.42
N HIS A 43 -15.63 4.71 -4.54
CA HIS A 43 -15.31 5.98 -5.23
C HIS A 43 -16.60 6.68 -5.69
N GLY A 44 -16.52 7.98 -5.97
CA GLY A 44 -17.64 8.78 -6.47
C GLY A 44 -17.74 8.78 -8.00
N ALA A 45 -18.78 9.45 -8.51
CA ALA A 45 -18.94 9.70 -9.95
C ALA A 45 -17.83 10.63 -10.48
N GLU A 46 -17.38 11.59 -9.68
CA GLU A 46 -16.26 12.48 -10.05
C GLU A 46 -14.94 11.71 -10.22
N ASP A 47 -14.64 10.77 -9.33
CA ASP A 47 -13.45 9.91 -9.46
C ASP A 47 -13.53 9.05 -10.73
N ALA A 48 -14.70 8.46 -10.99
CA ALA A 48 -14.93 7.65 -12.19
C ALA A 48 -14.72 8.49 -13.46
N ALA A 49 -15.32 9.68 -13.52
CA ALA A 49 -15.16 10.60 -14.65
C ALA A 49 -13.70 11.05 -14.83
N ARG A 50 -13.00 11.34 -13.72
CA ARG A 50 -11.60 11.80 -13.73
C ARG A 50 -10.66 10.78 -14.37
N TYR A 51 -10.88 9.50 -14.14
CA TYR A 51 -9.97 8.45 -14.61
C TYR A 51 -10.50 7.66 -15.82
N ALA A 52 -11.74 7.90 -16.27
CA ALA A 52 -12.38 7.16 -17.35
C ALA A 52 -11.57 7.12 -18.66
N ALA A 53 -10.88 8.22 -19.00
CA ALA A 53 -10.09 8.32 -20.23
C ALA A 53 -8.67 7.73 -20.10
N ASN A 54 -8.25 7.32 -18.89
CA ASN A 54 -6.92 6.78 -18.66
C ASN A 54 -6.95 5.24 -18.56
N PRO A 55 -6.56 4.50 -19.62
CA PRO A 55 -6.60 3.03 -19.61
C PRO A 55 -5.60 2.40 -18.63
N ARG A 56 -4.71 3.19 -18.03
CA ARG A 56 -3.74 2.75 -17.03
C ARG A 56 -4.24 2.87 -15.60
N VAL A 57 -5.47 3.35 -15.40
CA VAL A 57 -6.09 3.48 -14.08
C VAL A 57 -7.39 2.70 -14.08
N ILE A 58 -7.47 1.67 -13.24
CA ILE A 58 -8.64 0.79 -13.13
C ILE A 58 -9.24 1.01 -11.74
N LEU A 59 -10.45 1.55 -11.69
CA LEU A 59 -11.23 1.61 -10.45
C LEU A 59 -12.11 0.37 -10.37
N THR A 60 -11.90 -0.49 -9.37
CA THR A 60 -12.70 -1.71 -9.23
C THR A 60 -14.00 -1.49 -8.47
N GLY A 61 -14.14 -0.34 -7.78
CA GLY A 61 -15.13 -0.18 -6.74
C GLY A 61 -14.81 -1.03 -5.51
N PHE A 62 -15.82 -1.23 -4.66
CA PHE A 62 -15.71 -2.11 -3.49
C PHE A 62 -15.51 -3.57 -3.93
N VAL A 63 -14.54 -4.24 -3.34
CA VAL A 63 -14.28 -5.68 -3.53
C VAL A 63 -14.55 -6.39 -2.20
N GLY A 64 -15.38 -7.43 -2.24
CA GLY A 64 -15.73 -8.20 -1.03
C GLY A 64 -14.58 -9.06 -0.49
N ASP A 65 -13.61 -9.38 -1.34
CA ASP A 65 -12.41 -10.12 -0.99
C ASP A 65 -11.18 -9.48 -1.65
N MET A 66 -10.23 -9.02 -0.84
CA MET A 66 -9.00 -8.40 -1.30
C MET A 66 -7.94 -9.41 -1.75
N ARG A 67 -8.02 -10.68 -1.35
CA ARG A 67 -6.98 -11.70 -1.61
C ARG A 67 -6.69 -11.86 -3.11
N PRO A 68 -7.68 -11.93 -4.02
CA PRO A 68 -7.42 -12.02 -5.45
C PRO A 68 -6.72 -10.77 -6.01
N GLU A 69 -7.06 -9.58 -5.50
CA GLU A 69 -6.48 -8.33 -5.99
C GLU A 69 -5.05 -8.11 -5.48
N LEU A 70 -4.76 -8.57 -4.27
CA LEU A 70 -3.41 -8.63 -3.69
C LEU A 70 -2.53 -9.62 -4.48
N ALA A 71 -3.04 -10.83 -4.76
CA ALA A 71 -2.29 -11.88 -5.46
C ALA A 71 -1.93 -11.55 -6.92
N LYS A 72 -2.74 -10.70 -7.58
CA LYS A 72 -2.47 -10.24 -8.96
C LYS A 72 -1.47 -9.08 -9.03
N ALA A 73 -1.21 -8.40 -7.91
CA ALA A 73 -0.34 -7.24 -7.87
C ALA A 73 1.13 -7.64 -7.68
N VAL A 74 2.04 -6.81 -8.17
CA VAL A 74 3.49 -6.96 -7.89
C VAL A 74 3.92 -5.99 -6.80
N VAL A 75 3.32 -4.79 -6.79
CA VAL A 75 3.60 -3.71 -5.86
C VAL A 75 2.29 -3.16 -5.30
N CYS A 76 2.18 -3.07 -3.98
CA CYS A 76 1.23 -2.17 -3.32
C CYS A 76 1.87 -0.79 -3.21
N ALA A 77 1.30 0.21 -3.87
CA ALA A 77 1.78 1.58 -3.85
C ALA A 77 0.99 2.37 -2.80
N VAL A 78 1.66 2.97 -1.82
CA VAL A 78 1.06 3.77 -0.75
C VAL A 78 1.62 5.21 -0.74
N PRO A 79 1.27 6.05 -1.74
CA PRO A 79 1.78 7.40 -1.91
C PRO A 79 1.05 8.44 -1.01
N LEU A 80 0.79 8.09 0.26
CA LEU A 80 0.03 8.94 1.18
C LEU A 80 0.85 10.14 1.64
N ARG A 81 0.33 11.35 1.47
CA ARG A 81 1.01 12.60 1.92
C ARG A 81 0.36 13.22 3.16
N SER A 82 -0.74 12.63 3.62
CA SER A 82 -1.47 12.99 4.82
C SER A 82 -2.36 11.82 5.24
N GLY A 83 -3.04 11.95 6.38
CA GLY A 83 -3.98 10.95 6.90
C GLY A 83 -3.42 10.13 8.07
N GLY A 84 -4.30 9.84 9.03
CA GLY A 84 -4.02 9.06 10.23
C GLY A 84 -4.52 7.62 10.12
N GLY A 85 -4.46 6.90 11.25
CA GLY A 85 -5.01 5.54 11.37
C GLY A 85 -4.01 4.43 11.06
N THR A 86 -4.38 3.22 11.49
CA THR A 86 -3.59 2.00 11.32
C THR A 86 -3.31 1.77 9.83
N ARG A 87 -2.06 1.54 9.46
CA ARG A 87 -1.61 1.32 8.07
C ARG A 87 -2.00 -0.07 7.56
N LEU A 88 -3.28 -0.42 7.73
CA LEU A 88 -3.84 -1.74 7.41
C LEU A 88 -3.56 -2.13 5.97
N LYS A 89 -3.56 -1.17 5.03
CA LYS A 89 -3.23 -1.44 3.64
C LYS A 89 -1.83 -2.03 3.43
N ILE A 90 -0.85 -1.58 4.20
CA ILE A 90 0.52 -2.10 4.15
C ILE A 90 0.57 -3.47 4.83
N LEU A 91 -0.12 -3.63 5.96
CA LEU A 91 -0.19 -4.91 6.67
C LEU A 91 -0.90 -6.00 5.86
N GLU A 92 -1.98 -5.67 5.15
CA GLU A 92 -2.67 -6.58 4.22
C GLU A 92 -1.76 -7.00 3.07
N ALA A 93 -1.00 -6.06 2.50
CA ALA A 93 -0.01 -6.37 1.47
C ALA A 93 1.10 -7.29 2.01
N TRP A 94 1.66 -6.99 3.17
CA TRP A 94 2.69 -7.84 3.80
C TRP A 94 2.16 -9.22 4.15
N ALA A 95 0.96 -9.31 4.73
CA ALA A 95 0.29 -10.59 5.00
C ALA A 95 0.05 -11.40 3.71
N ALA A 96 -0.17 -10.74 2.57
CA ALA A 96 -0.28 -11.41 1.27
C ALA A 96 1.06 -11.72 0.60
N GLY A 97 2.20 -11.33 1.19
CA GLY A 97 3.51 -11.47 0.56
C GLY A 97 3.69 -10.55 -0.65
N LEU A 98 3.10 -9.35 -0.60
CA LEU A 98 3.17 -8.34 -1.64
C LEU A 98 4.20 -7.25 -1.26
N SER A 99 5.08 -6.91 -2.19
CA SER A 99 6.06 -5.85 -2.00
C SER A 99 5.39 -4.46 -1.92
N VAL A 100 5.95 -3.54 -1.15
CA VAL A 100 5.35 -2.24 -0.86
C VAL A 100 6.32 -1.11 -1.20
N VAL A 101 5.81 -0.08 -1.88
CA VAL A 101 6.44 1.25 -1.94
C VAL A 101 5.53 2.21 -1.19
N SER A 102 6.08 2.99 -0.27
CA SER A 102 5.31 3.97 0.52
C SER A 102 6.08 5.27 0.66
N THR A 103 5.37 6.36 0.89
CA THR A 103 5.96 7.54 1.52
C THR A 103 6.28 7.25 2.98
N SER A 104 7.17 8.03 3.58
CA SER A 104 7.46 8.01 5.00
C SER A 104 6.18 8.24 5.83
N ILE A 105 5.34 9.20 5.40
CA ILE A 105 4.03 9.48 6.03
C ILE A 105 3.08 8.26 5.94
N GLY A 106 3.06 7.59 4.79
CA GLY A 106 2.25 6.39 4.56
C GLY A 106 2.67 5.21 5.42
N ALA A 107 3.95 5.12 5.79
CA ALA A 107 4.52 4.03 6.57
C ALA A 107 4.61 4.31 8.10
N VAL A 108 4.21 5.50 8.56
CA VAL A 108 4.20 5.84 9.99
C VAL A 108 3.49 4.78 10.83
N GLY A 109 4.12 4.38 11.96
CA GLY A 109 3.57 3.43 12.91
C GLY A 109 3.92 1.96 12.64
N LEU A 110 4.66 1.67 11.56
CA LEU A 110 5.15 0.32 11.26
C LEU A 110 6.47 0.02 12.00
N ALA A 111 6.38 -0.06 13.33
CA ALA A 111 7.48 -0.42 14.23
C ALA A 111 8.23 -1.70 13.78
N GLY A 112 9.56 -1.59 13.74
CA GLY A 112 10.46 -2.68 13.34
C GLY A 112 10.62 -2.86 11.83
N SER A 113 9.90 -2.09 11.00
CA SER A 113 10.15 -2.05 9.57
C SER A 113 11.32 -1.11 9.22
N ALA A 114 11.95 -1.38 8.08
CA ALA A 114 13.09 -0.62 7.58
C ALA A 114 13.07 -0.55 6.05
N ASP A 115 13.49 0.60 5.52
CA ASP A 115 13.68 0.84 4.09
C ASP A 115 14.74 -0.11 3.51
N GLY A 116 14.48 -0.65 2.32
CA GLY A 116 15.36 -1.63 1.66
C GLY A 116 15.32 -3.05 2.24
N GLU A 117 14.60 -3.26 3.34
CA GLU A 117 14.46 -4.55 4.01
C GLU A 117 13.02 -5.10 3.96
N HIS A 118 12.03 -4.26 4.25
CA HIS A 118 10.61 -4.67 4.33
C HIS A 118 9.73 -3.95 3.29
N LEU A 119 10.14 -2.75 2.89
CA LEU A 119 9.48 -1.89 1.92
C LEU A 119 10.51 -0.96 1.29
N LEU A 120 10.13 -0.25 0.24
CA LEU A 120 10.90 0.90 -0.23
C LEU A 120 10.19 2.19 0.20
N LEU A 121 10.94 3.12 0.80
CA LEU A 121 10.47 4.45 1.14
C LEU A 121 10.87 5.46 0.06
N ALA A 122 9.92 6.29 -0.36
CA ALA A 122 10.16 7.39 -1.28
C ALA A 122 9.12 8.50 -1.07
N ASP A 123 9.58 9.74 -0.88
CA ASP A 123 8.71 10.86 -0.52
C ASP A 123 8.39 11.83 -1.67
N ASP A 124 9.20 11.80 -2.73
CA ASP A 124 8.96 12.54 -3.97
C ASP A 124 8.56 11.63 -5.13
N ALA A 125 8.05 12.24 -6.21
CA ALA A 125 7.44 11.50 -7.30
C ALA A 125 8.45 10.67 -8.13
N GLU A 126 9.66 11.20 -8.32
CA GLU A 126 10.71 10.56 -9.12
C GLU A 126 11.26 9.34 -8.38
N ALA A 127 11.61 9.52 -7.11
CA ALA A 127 12.06 8.43 -6.25
C ALA A 127 10.98 7.34 -6.11
N PHE A 128 9.70 7.73 -5.98
CA PHE A 128 8.59 6.77 -5.88
C PHE A 128 8.42 5.99 -7.18
N ALA A 129 8.47 6.65 -8.33
CA ALA A 129 8.42 5.99 -9.63
C ALA A 129 9.59 5.02 -9.79
N GLY A 130 10.81 5.44 -9.47
CA GLY A 130 12.01 4.60 -9.51
C GLY A 130 11.90 3.39 -8.58
N ALA A 131 11.40 3.55 -7.36
CA ALA A 131 11.15 2.44 -6.44
C ALA A 131 10.12 1.45 -6.99
N CYS A 132 9.01 1.94 -7.57
CA CYS A 132 8.03 1.09 -8.23
C CYS A 132 8.63 0.34 -9.42
N VAL A 133 9.39 1.01 -10.29
CA VAL A 133 10.07 0.38 -11.44
C VAL A 133 11.00 -0.72 -10.96
N ARG A 134 11.86 -0.45 -9.97
CA ARG A 134 12.77 -1.44 -9.39
C ARG A 134 12.04 -2.71 -8.94
N LEU A 135 10.91 -2.59 -8.25
CA LEU A 135 10.16 -3.76 -7.79
C LEU A 135 9.38 -4.45 -8.93
N LEU A 136 9.03 -3.73 -9.99
CA LEU A 136 8.38 -4.30 -11.18
C LEU A 136 9.38 -5.06 -12.08
N THR A 137 10.66 -4.69 -12.06
CA THR A 137 11.69 -5.27 -12.96
C THR A 137 12.68 -6.19 -12.24
N ASP A 138 12.83 -6.09 -10.92
CA ASP A 138 13.66 -6.98 -10.11
C ASP A 138 12.78 -7.87 -9.21
N ALA A 139 12.41 -9.03 -9.75
CA ALA A 139 11.59 -10.01 -9.05
C ALA A 139 12.27 -10.58 -7.79
N ALA A 140 13.61 -10.65 -7.77
CA ALA A 140 14.35 -11.17 -6.62
C ALA A 140 14.30 -10.19 -5.45
N LEU A 141 14.49 -8.90 -5.73
CA LEU A 141 14.31 -7.82 -4.75
C LEU A 141 12.87 -7.81 -4.23
N ALA A 142 11.88 -7.79 -5.12
CA ALA A 142 10.47 -7.77 -4.73
C ALA A 142 10.11 -8.95 -3.81
N ALA A 143 10.54 -10.16 -4.18
CA ALA A 143 10.29 -11.36 -3.38
C ALA A 143 11.02 -11.33 -2.03
N ARG A 144 12.24 -10.79 -1.97
CA ARG A 144 12.99 -10.65 -0.71
C ARG A 144 12.28 -9.69 0.26
N LEU A 145 11.92 -8.50 -0.21
CA LEU A 145 11.22 -7.51 0.63
C LEU A 145 9.89 -8.06 1.12
N ALA A 146 9.11 -8.68 0.22
CA ALA A 146 7.82 -9.27 0.55
C ALA A 146 7.92 -10.38 1.62
N ARG A 147 8.92 -11.27 1.53
CA ARG A 147 9.15 -12.31 2.54
C ARG A 147 9.52 -11.74 3.90
N ASN A 148 10.45 -10.78 3.93
CA ASN A 148 10.86 -10.12 5.17
C ASN A 148 9.68 -9.38 5.82
N ALA A 149 8.92 -8.63 5.01
CA ALA A 149 7.76 -7.90 5.45
C ALA A 149 6.65 -8.81 5.98
N ARG A 150 6.42 -9.96 5.34
CA ARG A 150 5.49 -10.96 5.82
C ARG A 150 5.92 -11.56 7.16
N ALA A 151 7.19 -11.91 7.31
CA ALA A 151 7.73 -12.41 8.58
C ALA A 151 7.56 -11.37 9.70
N LEU A 152 7.81 -10.09 9.41
CA LEU A 152 7.57 -9.00 10.36
C LEU A 152 6.08 -8.87 10.72
N ALA A 153 5.19 -8.96 9.73
CA ALA A 153 3.74 -8.92 9.95
C ALA A 153 3.27 -10.06 10.87
N GLU A 154 3.73 -11.29 10.62
CA GLU A 154 3.41 -12.47 11.42
C GLU A 154 3.98 -12.38 12.85
N GLN A 155 5.14 -11.74 13.04
CA GLN A 155 5.80 -11.63 14.35
C GLN A 155 5.30 -10.48 15.23
N ARG A 156 4.75 -9.41 14.65
CA ARG A 156 4.43 -8.18 15.41
C ARG A 156 2.99 -7.69 15.24
N TYR A 157 2.34 -8.07 14.15
CA TYR A 157 1.05 -7.53 13.75
C TYR A 157 -0.03 -8.61 13.65
N ASP A 158 0.25 -9.81 14.16
CA ASP A 158 -0.78 -10.82 14.37
C ASP A 158 -1.83 -10.33 15.38
N TRP A 159 -3.10 -10.50 15.04
CA TRP A 159 -4.23 -10.06 15.84
C TRP A 159 -4.24 -10.69 17.23
N ALA A 160 -3.76 -11.93 17.36
CA ALA A 160 -3.65 -12.58 18.67
C ALA A 160 -2.67 -11.82 19.59
N MET A 161 -1.57 -11.31 19.05
CA MET A 161 -0.58 -10.53 19.80
C MET A 161 -1.10 -9.15 20.17
N LEU A 162 -1.73 -8.44 19.22
CA LEU A 162 -2.33 -7.13 19.47
C LEU A 162 -3.46 -7.23 20.52
N ALA A 163 -4.30 -8.25 20.42
CA ALA A 163 -5.36 -8.51 21.40
C ALA A 163 -4.77 -8.81 22.79
N ALA A 164 -3.70 -9.60 22.89
CA ALA A 164 -3.04 -9.89 24.15
C ALA A 164 -2.46 -8.63 24.83
N GLN A 165 -1.88 -7.70 24.06
CA GLN A 165 -1.38 -6.43 24.60
C GLN A 165 -2.51 -5.56 25.15
N VAL A 166 -3.62 -5.43 24.41
CA VAL A 166 -4.79 -4.67 24.86
C VAL A 166 -5.42 -5.31 26.09
N LEU A 167 -5.54 -6.64 26.12
CA LEU A 167 -6.01 -7.38 27.30
C LEU A 167 -5.08 -7.19 28.50
N GLY A 168 -3.77 -7.11 28.28
CA GLY A 168 -2.79 -6.77 29.31
C GLY A 168 -3.08 -5.42 29.96
N VAL A 169 -3.35 -4.39 29.16
CA VAL A 169 -3.73 -3.05 29.64
C VAL A 169 -5.06 -3.10 30.41
N LEU A 170 -6.08 -3.78 29.89
CA LEU A 170 -7.37 -3.92 30.59
C LEU A 170 -7.20 -4.60 31.96
N ARG A 171 -6.30 -5.57 32.06
CA ARG A 171 -6.03 -6.32 33.30
C ARG A 171 -5.18 -5.53 34.31
N THR A 172 -4.30 -4.64 33.86
CA THR A 172 -3.43 -3.84 34.75
C THR A 172 -4.09 -2.55 35.23
N VAL A 173 -5.02 -1.97 34.46
CA VAL A 173 -5.71 -0.72 34.82
C VAL A 173 -6.93 -0.97 35.74
N HIS A 174 -7.33 -2.23 35.94
CA HIS A 174 -8.44 -2.65 36.82
C HIS A 174 -8.01 -3.72 37.84
N GLN A 175 -6.82 -3.59 38.42
CA GLN A 175 -6.53 -4.26 39.69
C GLN A 175 -6.95 -3.32 40.84
N PRO A 176 -7.83 -3.75 41.77
CA PRO A 176 -8.19 -2.98 42.95
C PRO A 176 -6.98 -2.73 43.87
#